data_AF-A0A416ZDL6-F1
#
_entry.id   AF-A0A416ZDL6-F1
#
_cell.length_a   1.000
_cell.length_b   1.000
_cell.length_c   1.000
_cell.angle_alpha   90.00
_cell.angle_beta   90.00
_cell.angle_gamma   90.00
#
_symmetry.space_group_name_H-M   'P 1'
#
loop_
_entity.id
_entity.type
_entity.pdbx_description
1 polymer ?
#
loop_
_entity_poly.entity_id
_entity_poly.type
_entity_poly.pdbx_seq_one_letter_code
_entity_poly.pdbx_strand_id
1 'polypeptide(L)'
;MIALAQAYSDSYSDSLSYTSDEVQAAYDADPKSYQSVDIEYILFSSGAGSDATDEEKAELLDEAKQKAETALSRYAQGEAFDAIGEDMEGTYDHAANVTNGTSDMLTWAFDDARQEGDTTVAAYGEKGYYAVLFHSRSRNDYHAVSVRHILVDSEEKANDILKQYNDGEKTEDAFAALAVANSTDPGSASNGGLYSNIYKGQMVPSFEDWCFDPARQSGDTGIVESSNGYHVMYFVETNPQPYWYYKADLDLKNDAYDEWYAAITDGVEAEQLSGMKYVG
;
A
#
# COMPACT_ATOMS: atom_id res chain seq x y z
N MET A 1 -1.31 -8.45 34.62
CA MET A 1 -1.62 -7.03 34.38
C MET A 1 -1.64 -6.69 32.90
N ILE A 2 -0.74 -7.22 32.07
CA ILE A 2 -0.73 -7.00 30.60
C ILE A 2 -2.08 -7.35 29.94
N ALA A 3 -2.67 -8.50 30.25
CA ALA A 3 -3.95 -8.92 29.65
C ALA A 3 -5.16 -8.02 29.99
N LEU A 4 -5.16 -7.35 31.16
CA LEU A 4 -6.26 -6.46 31.55
C LEU A 4 -6.11 -5.08 30.91
N ALA A 5 -4.87 -4.56 30.82
CA ALA A 5 -4.58 -3.32 30.12
C ALA A 5 -4.86 -3.44 28.61
N GLN A 6 -4.51 -4.59 28.01
CA GLN A 6 -4.83 -4.86 26.61
C GLN A 6 -6.35 -4.92 26.39
N ALA A 7 -7.08 -5.70 27.18
CA ALA A 7 -8.54 -5.79 27.04
C ALA A 7 -9.25 -4.44 27.23
N TYR A 8 -8.70 -3.56 28.07
CA TYR A 8 -9.25 -2.21 28.24
C TYR A 8 -8.94 -1.30 27.05
N SER A 9 -7.72 -1.37 26.51
CA SER A 9 -7.33 -0.69 25.27
C SER A 9 -8.19 -1.13 24.09
N ASP A 10 -8.35 -2.45 23.88
CA ASP A 10 -9.19 -3.00 22.82
C ASP A 10 -10.65 -2.53 22.96
N SER A 11 -11.20 -2.60 24.19
CA SER A 11 -12.56 -2.13 24.45
C SER A 11 -12.75 -0.64 24.22
N TYR A 12 -11.72 0.19 24.42
CA TYR A 12 -11.80 1.62 24.13
C TYR A 12 -11.84 1.84 22.62
N SER A 13 -10.91 1.23 21.87
CA SER A 13 -10.86 1.30 20.42
C SER A 13 -12.16 0.83 19.76
N ASP A 14 -12.73 -0.28 20.23
CA ASP A 14 -13.99 -0.83 19.74
C ASP A 14 -15.20 0.07 20.03
N SER A 15 -15.09 0.97 21.02
CA SER A 15 -16.17 1.91 21.37
C SER A 15 -16.20 3.17 20.50
N LEU A 16 -15.12 3.43 19.75
CA LEU A 16 -15.00 4.62 18.91
C LEU A 16 -15.91 4.49 17.68
N SER A 17 -16.73 5.50 17.45
CA SER A 17 -17.62 5.57 16.29
C SER A 17 -17.81 7.02 15.87
N TYR A 18 -17.82 7.25 14.56
CA TYR A 18 -17.95 8.58 13.96
C TYR A 18 -19.14 8.62 13.01
N THR A 19 -19.81 9.77 13.00
CA THR A 19 -20.88 10.06 12.05
C THR A 19 -20.31 10.32 10.66
N SER A 20 -21.14 10.15 9.62
CA SER A 20 -20.71 10.45 8.25
C SER A 20 -20.28 11.90 8.05
N ASP A 21 -20.85 12.84 8.81
CA ASP A 21 -20.45 14.26 8.77
C ASP A 21 -19.05 14.46 9.36
N GLU A 22 -18.69 13.75 10.44
CA GLU A 22 -17.34 13.81 11.03
C GLU A 22 -16.30 13.19 10.10
N VAL A 23 -16.62 12.05 9.49
CA VAL A 23 -15.73 11.40 8.51
C VAL A 23 -15.55 12.28 7.26
N GLN A 24 -16.62 12.92 6.79
CA GLN A 24 -16.53 13.86 5.67
C GLN A 24 -15.71 15.11 6.04
N ALA A 25 -15.86 15.64 7.26
CA ALA A 25 -15.06 16.76 7.73
C ALA A 25 -13.56 16.41 7.82
N ALA A 26 -13.22 15.19 8.25
CA ALA A 26 -11.85 14.70 8.23
C ALA A 26 -11.28 14.65 6.80
N TYR A 27 -12.07 14.15 5.84
CA TYR A 27 -11.70 14.19 4.42
C TYR A 27 -11.49 15.62 3.91
N ASP A 28 -12.41 16.54 4.20
CA ASP A 28 -12.37 17.91 3.69
C ASP A 28 -11.18 18.70 4.29
N ALA A 29 -10.75 18.36 5.50
CA ALA A 29 -9.60 18.99 6.16
C ALA A 29 -8.26 18.62 5.51
N ASP A 30 -8.11 17.38 5.02
CA ASP A 30 -6.93 16.93 4.29
C ASP A 30 -7.28 15.87 3.22
N PRO A 31 -7.80 16.29 2.06
CA PRO A 31 -8.22 15.35 1.02
C PRO A 31 -7.07 14.48 0.50
N LYS A 32 -5.83 14.99 0.56
CA LYS A 32 -4.65 14.36 -0.04
C LYS A 32 -4.21 13.11 0.72
N SER A 33 -4.55 13.01 2.01
CA SER A 33 -4.32 11.81 2.83
C SER A 33 -5.23 10.64 2.44
N TYR A 34 -6.33 10.90 1.74
CA TYR A 34 -7.32 9.88 1.36
C TYR A 34 -7.43 9.67 -0.15
N GLN A 35 -6.76 10.51 -0.94
CA GLN A 35 -6.72 10.42 -2.39
C GLN A 35 -5.52 9.61 -2.87
N SER A 36 -5.60 9.14 -4.10
CA SER A 36 -4.47 8.63 -4.85
C SER A 36 -4.34 9.34 -6.19
N VAL A 37 -3.17 9.24 -6.80
CA VAL A 37 -2.93 9.71 -8.16
C VAL A 37 -2.42 8.58 -9.04
N ASP A 38 -2.64 8.74 -10.33
CA ASP A 38 -2.08 7.91 -11.39
C ASP A 38 -1.10 8.78 -12.20
N ILE A 39 0.14 8.33 -12.29
CA ILE A 39 1.23 9.04 -12.96
C ILE A 39 2.11 8.08 -13.78
N GLU A 40 2.62 8.56 -14.90
CA GLU A 40 3.77 7.96 -15.58
C GLU A 40 5.01 8.82 -15.30
N TYR A 41 6.16 8.19 -15.18
CA TYR A 41 7.42 8.92 -15.08
C TYR A 41 8.59 8.21 -15.74
N ILE A 42 9.59 9.00 -16.13
CA ILE A 42 10.90 8.53 -16.56
C ILE A 42 11.93 9.16 -15.62
N LEU A 43 12.66 8.33 -14.88
CA LEU A 43 13.78 8.77 -14.04
C LEU A 43 15.08 8.77 -14.84
N PHE A 44 15.71 9.94 -14.92
CA PHE A 44 17.09 10.10 -15.37
C PHE A 44 17.98 10.31 -14.15
N SER A 45 18.76 9.29 -13.79
CA SER A 45 19.74 9.39 -12.71
C SER A 45 20.98 10.14 -13.20
N SER A 46 21.59 10.96 -12.34
CA SER A 46 22.86 11.64 -12.65
C SER A 46 24.01 10.66 -12.84
N GLY A 47 23.92 9.46 -12.26
CA GLY A 47 24.98 8.44 -12.35
C GLY A 47 26.28 8.83 -11.65
N ALA A 48 26.28 9.94 -10.88
CA ALA A 48 27.46 10.42 -10.18
C ALA A 48 27.95 9.39 -9.15
N GLY A 49 29.23 9.03 -9.22
CA GLY A 49 29.87 8.18 -8.23
C GLY A 49 29.99 8.88 -6.86
N SER A 50 30.16 8.10 -5.79
CA SER A 50 30.38 8.64 -4.44
C SER A 50 31.59 9.57 -4.37
N ASP A 51 32.59 9.32 -5.21
CA ASP A 51 33.90 9.98 -5.20
C ASP A 51 33.97 11.16 -6.19
N ALA A 52 32.87 11.45 -6.91
CA ALA A 52 32.79 12.57 -7.84
C ALA A 52 32.89 13.91 -7.11
N THR A 53 33.51 14.90 -7.74
CA THR A 53 33.57 16.26 -7.21
C THR A 53 32.20 16.93 -7.25
N ASP A 54 32.06 18.05 -6.54
CA ASP A 54 30.80 18.80 -6.53
C ASP A 54 30.50 19.39 -7.93
N GLU A 55 31.54 19.79 -8.67
CA GLU A 55 31.41 20.25 -10.06
C GLU A 55 30.95 19.12 -11.00
N GLU A 56 31.55 17.92 -10.89
CA GLU A 56 31.15 16.76 -11.70
C GLU A 56 29.70 16.34 -11.41
N LYS A 57 29.30 16.35 -10.12
CA LYS A 57 27.91 16.08 -9.72
C LYS A 57 26.95 17.10 -10.30
N ALA A 58 27.30 18.39 -10.28
CA ALA A 58 26.46 19.44 -10.82
C ALA A 58 26.27 19.29 -12.34
N GLU A 59 27.36 19.01 -13.09
CA GLU A 59 27.29 18.80 -14.54
C GLU A 59 26.41 17.59 -14.90
N LEU A 60 26.62 16.44 -14.24
CA LEU A 60 25.82 15.24 -14.43
C LEU A 60 24.34 15.43 -14.06
N LEU A 61 24.07 16.24 -13.04
CA LEU A 61 22.72 16.57 -12.63
C LEU A 61 22.03 17.49 -13.66
N ASP A 62 22.76 18.45 -14.23
CA ASP A 62 22.28 19.29 -15.34
C ASP A 62 22.02 18.47 -16.61
N GLU A 63 22.84 17.47 -16.92
CA GLU A 63 22.59 16.52 -18.01
C GLU A 63 21.31 15.71 -17.78
N ALA A 64 21.13 15.16 -16.58
CA ALA A 64 19.91 14.44 -16.22
C ALA A 64 18.66 15.31 -16.35
N LYS A 65 18.76 16.60 -15.97
CA LYS A 65 17.68 17.57 -16.14
C LYS A 65 17.34 17.80 -17.61
N GLN A 66 18.34 18.03 -18.45
CA GLN A 66 18.15 18.23 -19.89
C GLN A 66 17.52 17.02 -20.56
N LYS A 67 17.87 15.80 -20.12
CA LYS A 67 17.21 14.56 -20.57
C LYS A 67 15.72 14.55 -20.20
N ALA A 68 15.38 14.90 -18.95
CA ALA A 68 13.98 14.98 -18.53
C ALA A 68 13.18 16.02 -19.35
N GLU A 69 13.75 17.21 -19.59
CA GLU A 69 13.13 18.25 -20.42
C GLU A 69 12.94 17.80 -21.88
N THR A 70 13.92 17.07 -22.41
CA THR A 70 13.86 16.49 -23.76
C THR A 70 12.78 15.41 -23.85
N ALA A 71 12.67 14.55 -22.84
CA ALA A 71 11.63 13.52 -22.78
C ALA A 71 10.22 14.14 -22.83
N LEU A 72 9.97 15.20 -22.06
CA LEU A 72 8.68 15.92 -22.14
C LEU A 72 8.44 16.57 -23.49
N SER A 73 9.50 17.09 -24.12
CA SER A 73 9.41 17.66 -25.48
C SER A 73 9.05 16.61 -26.53
N ARG A 74 9.52 15.37 -26.38
CA ARG A 74 9.17 14.22 -27.23
C ARG A 74 7.74 13.76 -26.99
N TYR A 75 7.31 13.69 -25.74
CA TYR A 75 5.92 13.40 -25.40
C TYR A 75 4.96 14.42 -26.04
N ALA A 76 5.30 15.70 -25.98
CA ALA A 76 4.52 16.76 -26.64
C ALA A 76 4.44 16.63 -28.17
N GLN A 77 5.35 15.85 -28.79
CA GLN A 77 5.34 15.50 -30.22
C GLN A 77 4.54 14.22 -30.52
N GLY A 78 3.98 13.58 -29.51
CA GLY A 78 3.12 12.40 -29.62
C GLY A 78 3.84 11.06 -29.41
N GLU A 79 5.08 11.07 -28.94
CA GLU A 79 5.77 9.83 -28.53
C GLU A 79 5.27 9.35 -27.17
N ALA A 80 5.19 8.03 -26.96
CA ALA A 80 4.75 7.43 -25.71
C ALA A 80 5.88 7.42 -24.66
N PHE A 81 5.53 7.57 -23.38
CA PHE A 81 6.51 7.68 -22.27
C PHE A 81 7.41 6.44 -22.14
N ASP A 82 6.84 5.24 -22.31
CA ASP A 82 7.57 3.98 -22.28
C ASP A 82 8.67 3.93 -23.37
N ALA A 83 8.32 4.27 -24.60
CA ALA A 83 9.24 4.31 -25.74
C ALA A 83 10.32 5.39 -25.57
N ILE A 84 9.95 6.57 -25.05
CA ILE A 84 10.92 7.64 -24.74
C ILE A 84 11.90 7.18 -23.66
N GLY A 85 11.40 6.54 -22.60
CA GLY A 85 12.21 6.04 -21.50
C GLY A 85 13.24 5.01 -21.98
N GLU A 86 12.79 4.03 -22.76
CA GLU A 86 13.68 3.02 -23.36
C GLU A 86 14.76 3.65 -24.26
N ASP A 87 14.36 4.53 -25.19
CA ASP A 87 15.28 5.14 -26.17
C ASP A 87 16.29 6.12 -25.52
N MET A 88 15.91 6.79 -24.43
CA MET A 88 16.78 7.73 -23.73
C MET A 88 17.55 7.11 -22.57
N GLU A 89 17.48 5.78 -22.41
CA GLU A 89 18.09 5.03 -21.30
C GLU A 89 17.64 5.55 -19.91
N GLY A 90 16.37 5.97 -19.82
CA GLY A 90 15.72 6.36 -18.57
C GLY A 90 14.92 5.20 -17.96
N THR A 91 14.74 5.21 -16.64
CA THR A 91 13.90 4.22 -15.96
C THR A 91 12.45 4.66 -16.04
N TYR A 92 11.67 4.03 -16.91
CA TYR A 92 10.23 4.24 -17.03
C TYR A 92 9.44 3.43 -15.99
N ASP A 93 8.33 4.01 -15.50
CA ASP A 93 7.33 3.32 -14.71
C ASP A 93 5.94 3.98 -14.86
N HIS A 94 4.89 3.17 -14.75
CA HIS A 94 3.49 3.61 -14.65
C HIS A 94 2.99 3.29 -13.25
N ALA A 95 2.91 4.32 -12.41
CA ALA A 95 2.53 4.18 -11.02
C ALA A 95 1.06 4.60 -10.82
N ALA A 96 0.20 3.60 -10.62
CA ALA A 96 -1.20 3.78 -10.23
C ALA A 96 -1.39 3.69 -8.71
N ASN A 97 -2.49 4.28 -8.21
CA ASN A 97 -2.84 4.29 -6.78
C ASN A 97 -1.75 4.89 -5.87
N VAL A 98 -0.96 5.84 -6.39
CA VAL A 98 0.14 6.47 -5.66
C VAL A 98 -0.43 7.34 -4.54
N THR A 99 0.06 7.14 -3.32
CA THR A 99 -0.30 7.95 -2.15
C THR A 99 0.55 9.20 -2.04
N ASN A 100 0.06 10.21 -1.33
CA ASN A 100 0.78 11.46 -1.12
C ASN A 100 2.13 11.25 -0.40
N GLY A 101 3.08 12.14 -0.63
CA GLY A 101 4.41 12.09 -0.04
C GLY A 101 5.17 13.41 -0.19
N THR A 102 6.42 13.43 0.27
CA THR A 102 7.22 14.68 0.38
C THR A 102 8.19 14.90 -0.77
N SER A 103 8.25 14.03 -1.77
CA SER A 103 9.11 14.26 -2.93
C SER A 103 8.57 15.40 -3.79
N ASP A 104 9.44 16.04 -4.57
CA ASP A 104 9.04 17.11 -5.49
C ASP A 104 8.00 16.62 -6.51
N MET A 105 8.18 15.37 -6.99
CA MET A 105 7.23 14.72 -7.89
C MET A 105 5.85 14.59 -7.26
N LEU A 106 5.77 14.09 -6.02
CA LEU A 106 4.49 13.87 -5.34
C LEU A 106 3.87 15.20 -4.89
N THR A 107 4.67 16.15 -4.43
CA THR A 107 4.21 17.52 -4.12
C THR A 107 3.55 18.15 -5.34
N TRP A 108 4.16 18.00 -6.51
CA TRP A 108 3.58 18.47 -7.77
C TRP A 108 2.33 17.68 -8.20
N ALA A 109 2.36 16.35 -8.10
CA ALA A 109 1.25 15.49 -8.52
C ALA A 109 0.02 15.64 -7.61
N PHE A 110 0.22 15.98 -6.33
CA PHE A 110 -0.84 16.23 -5.36
C PHE A 110 -1.26 17.71 -5.28
N ASP A 111 -0.78 18.57 -6.17
CA ASP A 111 -1.32 19.93 -6.30
C ASP A 111 -2.76 19.90 -6.83
N ASP A 112 -3.62 20.75 -6.28
CA ASP A 112 -5.06 20.75 -6.59
C ASP A 112 -5.35 21.28 -8.00
N ALA A 113 -4.40 21.98 -8.62
CA ALA A 113 -4.53 22.50 -9.98
C ALA A 113 -4.26 21.45 -11.08
N ARG A 114 -3.83 20.23 -10.71
CA ARG A 114 -3.47 19.19 -11.68
C ARG A 114 -4.63 18.76 -12.58
N GLN A 115 -4.33 18.64 -13.87
CA GLN A 115 -5.24 18.12 -14.90
C GLN A 115 -4.57 17.00 -15.69
N GLU A 116 -5.37 16.09 -16.24
CA GLU A 116 -4.88 15.02 -17.13
C GLU A 116 -4.02 15.62 -18.25
N GLY A 117 -2.84 15.02 -18.47
CA GLY A 117 -1.88 15.50 -19.46
C GLY A 117 -0.91 16.57 -18.95
N ASP A 118 -1.08 17.08 -17.72
CA ASP A 118 -0.08 17.94 -17.10
C ASP A 118 1.26 17.22 -17.02
N THR A 119 2.35 17.94 -17.30
CA THR A 119 3.71 17.40 -17.20
C THR A 119 4.62 18.30 -16.40
N THR A 120 5.65 17.72 -15.76
CA THR A 120 6.71 18.49 -15.10
C THR A 120 8.05 17.78 -15.14
N VAL A 121 9.11 18.56 -14.93
CA VAL A 121 10.40 18.04 -14.50
C VAL A 121 10.50 18.21 -12.98
N ALA A 122 10.64 17.11 -12.25
CA ALA A 122 10.74 17.11 -10.79
C ALA A 122 12.09 16.57 -10.33
N ALA A 123 12.68 17.15 -9.28
CA ALA A 123 13.98 16.69 -8.79
C ALA A 123 13.84 15.33 -8.08
N TYR A 124 14.84 14.47 -8.28
CA TYR A 124 15.06 13.26 -7.48
C TYR A 124 16.15 13.53 -6.44
N GLY A 125 15.91 14.52 -5.58
CA GLY A 125 16.94 15.08 -4.71
C GLY A 125 18.16 15.51 -5.51
N GLU A 126 19.36 15.17 -5.05
CA GLU A 126 20.63 15.43 -5.74
C GLU A 126 21.05 14.30 -6.71
N LYS A 127 20.16 13.33 -6.97
CA LYS A 127 20.48 12.09 -7.70
C LYS A 127 19.99 12.07 -9.14
N GLY A 128 19.20 13.04 -9.57
CA GLY A 128 18.65 13.08 -10.93
C GLY A 128 17.35 13.85 -11.02
N TYR A 129 16.62 13.63 -12.11
CA TYR A 129 15.33 14.25 -12.39
C TYR A 129 14.33 13.26 -12.98
N TYR A 130 13.07 13.47 -12.65
CA TYR A 130 11.92 12.82 -13.27
C TYR A 130 11.38 13.71 -14.38
N ALA A 131 11.06 13.13 -15.53
CA ALA A 131 9.99 13.62 -16.40
C ALA A 131 8.70 12.94 -15.96
N VAL A 132 7.67 13.72 -15.59
CA VAL A 132 6.43 13.20 -15.00
C VAL A 132 5.24 13.61 -15.86
N LEU A 133 4.31 12.68 -16.05
CA LEU A 133 3.01 12.87 -16.67
C LEU A 133 1.93 12.52 -15.65
N PHE A 134 0.99 13.44 -15.45
CA PHE A 134 -0.17 13.22 -14.60
C PHE A 134 -1.35 12.69 -15.42
N HIS A 135 -1.92 11.55 -14.99
CA HIS A 135 -3.12 10.97 -15.59
C HIS A 135 -4.36 11.40 -14.85
N SER A 136 -4.46 11.03 -13.58
CA SER A 136 -5.69 11.24 -12.84
C SER A 136 -5.49 11.31 -11.34
N ARG A 137 -6.51 11.83 -10.66
CA ARG A 137 -6.65 11.81 -9.21
C ARG A 137 -7.92 11.05 -8.87
N SER A 138 -7.81 10.14 -7.92
CA SER A 138 -8.93 9.37 -7.40
C SER A 138 -9.18 9.77 -5.96
N ARG A 139 -10.46 9.97 -5.61
CA ARG A 139 -10.88 10.02 -4.21
C ARG A 139 -10.77 8.65 -3.54
N ASN A 140 -10.55 7.56 -4.28
CA ASN A 140 -10.58 6.18 -3.81
C ASN A 140 -11.98 5.73 -3.38
N ASP A 141 -12.97 5.95 -4.23
CA ASP A 141 -14.35 5.48 -4.05
C ASP A 141 -14.52 3.95 -4.27
N TYR A 142 -13.45 3.22 -4.59
CA TYR A 142 -13.49 1.75 -4.60
C TYR A 142 -13.59 1.21 -3.18
N HIS A 143 -14.02 -0.04 -3.03
CA HIS A 143 -14.17 -0.67 -1.72
C HIS A 143 -12.99 -1.60 -1.44
N ALA A 144 -12.44 -1.53 -0.23
CA ALA A 144 -11.41 -2.48 0.23
C ALA A 144 -12.01 -3.88 0.37
N VAL A 145 -11.18 -4.92 0.30
CA VAL A 145 -11.63 -6.31 0.37
C VAL A 145 -10.88 -7.08 1.44
N SER A 146 -11.53 -8.07 2.04
CA SER A 146 -10.93 -8.98 3.00
C SER A 146 -10.86 -10.38 2.38
N VAL A 147 -9.71 -11.03 2.49
CA VAL A 147 -9.49 -12.39 1.99
C VAL A 147 -8.73 -13.23 2.99
N ARG A 148 -8.85 -14.54 2.89
CA ARG A 148 -7.90 -15.48 3.48
C ARG A 148 -7.04 -16.09 2.39
N HIS A 149 -5.77 -16.35 2.68
CA HIS A 149 -4.91 -17.10 1.78
C HIS A 149 -4.04 -18.13 2.49
N ILE A 150 -3.59 -19.12 1.72
CA ILE A 150 -2.64 -20.14 2.14
C ILE A 150 -1.50 -20.13 1.14
N LEU A 151 -0.32 -19.67 1.56
CA LEU A 151 0.88 -19.65 0.72
C LEU A 151 1.60 -21.00 0.81
N VAL A 152 1.95 -21.58 -0.33
CA VAL A 152 2.75 -22.81 -0.44
C VAL A 152 3.73 -22.73 -1.61
N ASP A 153 4.73 -23.60 -1.60
CA ASP A 153 5.84 -23.60 -2.55
C ASP A 153 5.54 -24.31 -3.88
N SER A 154 4.42 -25.00 -3.98
CA SER A 154 4.10 -25.87 -5.13
C SER A 154 2.61 -25.91 -5.47
N GLU A 155 2.32 -25.98 -6.77
CA GLU A 155 0.96 -26.07 -7.31
C GLU A 155 0.26 -27.35 -6.84
N GLU A 156 0.99 -28.46 -6.73
CA GLU A 156 0.45 -29.74 -6.22
C GLU A 156 -0.08 -29.57 -4.80
N LYS A 157 0.70 -28.95 -3.91
CA LYS A 157 0.28 -28.70 -2.53
C LYS A 157 -0.91 -27.75 -2.47
N ALA A 158 -0.95 -26.73 -3.31
CA ALA A 158 -2.08 -25.80 -3.39
C ALA A 158 -3.37 -26.52 -3.82
N ASN A 159 -3.28 -27.38 -4.84
CA ASN A 159 -4.39 -28.20 -5.31
C ASN A 159 -4.88 -29.19 -4.24
N ASP A 160 -3.98 -29.84 -3.51
CA ASP A 160 -4.33 -30.75 -2.42
C ASP A 160 -5.09 -30.04 -1.30
N ILE A 161 -4.64 -28.84 -0.92
CA ILE A 161 -5.30 -28.02 0.11
C ILE A 161 -6.67 -27.56 -0.38
N LEU A 162 -6.78 -27.06 -1.62
CA LEU A 162 -8.06 -26.64 -2.18
C LEU A 162 -9.05 -27.81 -2.29
N LYS A 163 -8.55 -29.00 -2.64
CA LYS A 163 -9.34 -30.23 -2.63
C LYS A 163 -9.78 -30.61 -1.23
N GLN A 164 -8.89 -30.58 -0.24
CA GLN A 164 -9.23 -30.84 1.16
C GLN A 164 -10.31 -29.87 1.67
N TYR A 165 -10.23 -28.60 1.31
CA TYR A 165 -11.25 -27.61 1.64
C TYR A 165 -12.59 -27.95 0.98
N ASN A 166 -12.59 -28.26 -0.32
CA ASN A 166 -13.80 -28.58 -1.08
C ASN A 166 -14.47 -29.90 -0.67
N ASP A 167 -13.68 -30.87 -0.20
CA ASP A 167 -14.18 -32.14 0.35
C ASP A 167 -14.69 -31.99 1.81
N GLY A 168 -14.46 -30.84 2.46
CA GLY A 168 -14.77 -30.56 3.86
C GLY A 168 -16.04 -29.73 4.09
N GLU A 169 -16.08 -29.00 5.22
CA GLU A 169 -17.25 -28.19 5.63
C GLU A 169 -17.46 -26.91 4.82
N LYS A 170 -16.44 -26.48 4.07
CA LYS A 170 -16.46 -25.28 3.22
C LYS A 170 -16.91 -24.00 3.94
N THR A 171 -16.54 -23.87 5.22
CA THR A 171 -16.74 -22.66 6.02
C THR A 171 -15.46 -21.82 6.04
N GLU A 172 -15.58 -20.54 6.38
CA GLU A 172 -14.40 -19.69 6.59
C GLU A 172 -13.48 -20.25 7.68
N ASP A 173 -14.04 -20.74 8.80
CA ASP A 173 -13.28 -21.33 9.91
C ASP A 173 -12.50 -22.58 9.47
N ALA A 174 -13.09 -23.42 8.61
CA ALA A 174 -12.40 -24.57 8.04
C ALA A 174 -11.22 -24.13 7.16
N PHE A 175 -11.38 -23.06 6.37
CA PHE A 175 -10.29 -22.48 5.59
C PHE A 175 -9.20 -21.91 6.49
N ALA A 176 -9.58 -21.17 7.54
CA ALA A 176 -8.65 -20.60 8.52
C ALA A 176 -7.81 -21.68 9.21
N ALA A 177 -8.42 -22.81 9.58
CA ALA A 177 -7.70 -23.94 10.15
C ALA A 177 -6.68 -24.55 9.16
N LEU A 178 -7.03 -24.65 7.87
CA LEU A 178 -6.10 -25.10 6.83
C LEU A 178 -4.94 -24.12 6.66
N ALA A 179 -5.20 -22.81 6.73
CA ALA A 179 -4.19 -21.78 6.64
C ALA A 179 -3.19 -21.86 7.80
N VAL A 180 -3.67 -21.99 9.05
CA VAL A 180 -2.81 -22.19 10.23
C VAL A 180 -1.92 -23.43 10.09
N ALA A 181 -2.46 -24.50 9.51
CA ALA A 181 -1.74 -25.77 9.40
C ALA A 181 -0.74 -25.84 8.24
N ASN A 182 -0.96 -25.09 7.15
CA ASN A 182 -0.22 -25.29 5.89
C ASN A 182 0.45 -24.03 5.33
N SER A 183 0.02 -22.82 5.70
CA SER A 183 0.54 -21.60 5.08
C SER A 183 1.98 -21.34 5.50
N THR A 184 2.83 -21.03 4.54
CA THR A 184 4.21 -20.59 4.77
C THR A 184 4.34 -19.07 4.91
N ASP A 185 3.23 -18.32 4.84
CA ASP A 185 3.22 -16.88 5.08
C ASP A 185 3.23 -16.56 6.58
N PRO A 186 4.35 -16.06 7.16
CA PRO A 186 4.40 -15.72 8.58
C PRO A 186 3.49 -14.54 8.95
N GLY A 187 3.10 -13.71 7.98
CA GLY A 187 2.27 -12.52 8.21
C GLY A 187 0.81 -12.84 8.51
N SER A 188 0.29 -13.95 7.98
CA SER A 188 -1.12 -14.33 8.11
C SER A 188 -1.35 -15.75 8.59
N ALA A 189 -0.38 -16.68 8.54
CA ALA A 189 -0.63 -18.08 8.91
C ALA A 189 -1.24 -18.22 10.31
N SER A 190 -0.74 -17.47 11.29
CA SER A 190 -1.21 -17.52 12.68
C SER A 190 -2.63 -16.96 12.90
N ASN A 191 -3.13 -16.09 12.01
CA ASN A 191 -4.48 -15.51 12.08
C ASN A 191 -5.47 -16.21 11.11
N GLY A 192 -5.09 -17.39 10.60
CA GLY A 192 -5.91 -18.15 9.65
C GLY A 192 -5.85 -17.61 8.22
N GLY A 193 -4.73 -17.02 7.84
CA GLY A 193 -4.49 -16.52 6.48
C GLY A 193 -5.15 -15.18 6.18
N LEU A 194 -5.71 -14.50 7.18
CA LEU A 194 -6.56 -13.32 6.99
C LEU A 194 -5.75 -12.06 6.70
N TYR A 195 -6.08 -11.44 5.58
CA TYR A 195 -5.79 -10.05 5.30
C TYR A 195 -7.11 -9.29 5.17
N SER A 196 -7.29 -8.30 6.04
CA SER A 196 -8.50 -7.49 6.11
C SER A 196 -8.30 -6.13 5.46
N ASN A 197 -9.33 -5.62 4.79
CA ASN A 197 -9.35 -4.28 4.19
C ASN A 197 -8.14 -3.99 3.29
N ILE A 198 -7.79 -4.96 2.44
CA ILE A 198 -6.79 -4.80 1.39
C ILE A 198 -7.19 -3.65 0.47
N TYR A 199 -6.24 -2.77 0.16
CA TYR A 199 -6.40 -1.67 -0.78
C TYR A 199 -5.57 -1.89 -2.06
N LYS A 200 -5.91 -1.17 -3.13
CA LYS A 200 -5.21 -1.31 -4.41
C LYS A 200 -3.78 -0.79 -4.33
N GLY A 201 -2.85 -1.46 -5.00
CA GLY A 201 -1.41 -1.24 -4.90
C GLY A 201 -0.75 -1.87 -3.67
N GLN A 202 -1.50 -2.55 -2.79
CA GLN A 202 -0.95 -3.18 -1.58
C GLN A 202 -0.36 -4.57 -1.86
N MET A 203 -0.94 -5.29 -2.83
CA MET A 203 -0.62 -6.70 -3.09
C MET A 203 0.11 -6.85 -4.42
N VAL A 204 0.80 -7.98 -4.59
CA VAL A 204 1.40 -8.33 -5.88
C VAL A 204 0.32 -8.48 -6.96
N PRO A 205 0.60 -8.13 -8.24
CA PRO A 205 -0.45 -7.95 -9.25
C PRO A 205 -1.42 -9.12 -9.39
N SER A 206 -0.94 -10.36 -9.47
CA SER A 206 -1.80 -11.54 -9.64
C SER A 206 -2.73 -11.80 -8.44
N PHE A 207 -2.27 -11.49 -7.23
CA PHE A 207 -3.08 -11.58 -6.01
C PHE A 207 -4.11 -10.45 -5.97
N GLU A 208 -3.70 -9.23 -6.29
CA GLU A 208 -4.57 -8.06 -6.34
C GLU A 208 -5.69 -8.22 -7.37
N ASP A 209 -5.36 -8.67 -8.59
CA ASP A 209 -6.32 -8.93 -9.65
C ASP A 209 -7.39 -9.94 -9.21
N TRP A 210 -6.99 -10.99 -8.48
CA TRP A 210 -7.95 -11.96 -7.96
C TRP A 210 -8.85 -11.36 -6.88
N CYS A 211 -8.30 -10.52 -6.00
CA CYS A 211 -8.99 -9.85 -4.91
C CYS A 211 -10.04 -8.85 -5.39
N PHE A 212 -9.72 -8.04 -6.42
CA PHE A 212 -10.57 -6.95 -6.89
C PHE A 212 -11.39 -7.29 -8.14
N ASP A 213 -11.47 -8.57 -8.53
CA ASP A 213 -12.40 -9.03 -9.56
C ASP A 213 -13.85 -8.73 -9.12
N PRO A 214 -14.62 -7.93 -9.88
CA PRO A 214 -15.97 -7.51 -9.51
C PRO A 214 -16.98 -8.67 -9.44
N ALA A 215 -16.65 -9.86 -9.94
CA ALA A 215 -17.48 -11.04 -9.83
C ALA A 215 -17.35 -11.76 -8.47
N ARG A 216 -16.38 -11.37 -7.63
CA ARG A 216 -16.10 -12.05 -6.35
C ARG A 216 -17.27 -11.98 -5.38
N GLN A 217 -17.54 -13.12 -4.76
CA GLN A 217 -18.53 -13.28 -3.71
C GLN A 217 -17.91 -13.98 -2.50
N SER A 218 -18.50 -13.74 -1.31
CA SER A 218 -18.06 -14.41 -0.08
C SER A 218 -18.09 -15.93 -0.26
N GLY A 219 -16.99 -16.59 0.09
CA GLY A 219 -16.81 -18.03 -0.07
C GLY A 219 -16.18 -18.46 -1.39
N ASP A 220 -15.95 -17.54 -2.34
CA ASP A 220 -15.21 -17.85 -3.56
C ASP A 220 -13.79 -18.30 -3.23
N THR A 221 -13.33 -19.35 -3.92
CA THR A 221 -11.97 -19.88 -3.76
C THR A 221 -11.28 -20.03 -5.09
N GLY A 222 -9.95 -20.00 -5.07
CA GLY A 222 -9.13 -20.14 -6.28
C GLY A 222 -7.67 -20.38 -5.94
N ILE A 223 -6.86 -20.66 -6.97
CA ILE A 223 -5.40 -20.71 -6.85
C ILE A 223 -4.82 -19.58 -7.68
N VAL A 224 -3.90 -18.83 -7.09
CA VAL A 224 -3.17 -17.73 -7.72
C VAL A 224 -1.68 -18.01 -7.61
N GLU A 225 -0.95 -17.92 -8.72
CA GLU A 225 0.51 -17.97 -8.73
C GLU A 225 1.09 -16.56 -8.63
N SER A 226 2.14 -16.39 -7.83
CA SER A 226 2.91 -15.16 -7.75
C SER A 226 4.41 -15.47 -7.67
N SER A 227 5.24 -14.42 -7.64
CA SER A 227 6.68 -14.55 -7.36
C SER A 227 7.00 -15.25 -6.04
N ASN A 228 6.04 -15.31 -5.11
CA ASN A 228 6.23 -15.84 -3.76
C ASN A 228 5.83 -17.32 -3.65
N GLY A 229 5.18 -17.88 -4.67
CA GLY A 229 4.67 -19.25 -4.70
C GLY A 229 3.20 -19.30 -5.13
N TYR A 230 2.48 -20.31 -4.63
CA TYR A 230 1.06 -20.54 -4.94
C TYR A 230 0.19 -20.17 -3.73
N HIS A 231 -0.86 -19.40 -4.00
CA HIS A 231 -1.80 -18.92 -3.00
C HIS A 231 -3.13 -19.64 -3.23
N VAL A 232 -3.58 -20.43 -2.25
CA VAL A 232 -4.99 -20.85 -2.20
C VAL A 232 -5.76 -19.70 -1.58
N MET A 233 -6.74 -19.17 -2.30
CA MET A 233 -7.48 -17.97 -1.95
C MET A 233 -8.88 -18.31 -1.43
N TYR A 234 -9.39 -17.50 -0.52
CA TYR A 234 -10.77 -17.48 -0.04
C TYR A 234 -11.24 -16.03 0.10
N PHE A 235 -12.30 -15.65 -0.60
CA PHE A 235 -12.86 -14.30 -0.53
C PHE A 235 -13.78 -14.19 0.69
N VAL A 236 -13.47 -13.26 1.60
CA VAL A 236 -14.27 -13.08 2.82
C VAL A 236 -15.40 -12.10 2.53
N GLU A 237 -15.06 -10.85 2.23
CA GLU A 237 -16.05 -9.79 2.03
C GLU A 237 -15.47 -8.56 1.31
N THR A 238 -16.37 -7.71 0.83
CA THR A 238 -16.07 -6.34 0.42
C THR A 238 -16.51 -5.41 1.55
N ASN A 239 -15.63 -4.47 1.94
CA ASN A 239 -15.98 -3.46 2.93
C ASN A 239 -17.19 -2.66 2.41
N PRO A 240 -18.26 -2.47 3.21
CA PRO A 240 -19.44 -1.74 2.76
C PRO A 240 -19.19 -0.25 2.50
N GLN A 241 -18.11 0.31 3.06
CA GLN A 241 -17.71 1.69 2.85
C GLN A 241 -16.63 1.80 1.76
N PRO A 242 -16.61 2.89 0.97
CA PRO A 242 -15.50 3.15 0.08
C PRO A 242 -14.21 3.35 0.87
N TYR A 243 -13.08 3.08 0.23
CA TYR A 243 -11.77 3.05 0.88
C TYR A 243 -11.41 4.37 1.55
N TRP A 244 -11.72 5.51 0.91
CA TRP A 244 -11.48 6.82 1.52
C TRP A 244 -12.25 7.01 2.82
N TYR A 245 -13.49 6.50 2.90
CA TYR A 245 -14.33 6.63 4.09
C TYR A 245 -13.78 5.73 5.18
N TYR A 246 -13.49 4.47 4.84
CA TYR A 246 -12.87 3.53 5.78
C TYR A 246 -11.55 4.09 6.33
N LYS A 247 -10.72 4.68 5.47
CA LYS A 247 -9.43 5.25 5.86
C LYS A 247 -9.59 6.47 6.77
N ALA A 248 -10.50 7.38 6.46
CA ALA A 248 -10.78 8.54 7.31
C ALA A 248 -11.40 8.15 8.66
N ASP A 249 -12.33 7.18 8.70
CA ASP A 249 -12.85 6.62 9.95
C ASP A 249 -11.76 5.95 10.79
N LEU A 250 -10.86 5.20 10.14
CA LEU A 250 -9.72 4.56 10.81
C LEU A 250 -8.74 5.60 11.38
N ASP A 251 -8.44 6.66 10.63
CA ASP A 251 -7.51 7.70 11.08
C ASP A 251 -8.10 8.48 12.27
N LEU A 252 -9.39 8.82 12.24
CA LEU A 252 -10.09 9.41 13.40
C LEU A 252 -10.01 8.50 14.65
N LYS A 253 -10.21 7.19 14.47
CA LYS A 253 -10.08 6.21 15.56
C LYS A 253 -8.67 6.15 16.12
N ASN A 254 -7.66 6.14 15.25
CA ASN A 254 -6.25 6.12 15.65
C ASN A 254 -5.87 7.40 16.41
N ASP A 255 -6.31 8.57 15.93
CA ASP A 255 -6.05 9.85 16.58
C ASP A 255 -6.66 9.88 17.99
N ALA A 256 -7.92 9.45 18.14
CA ALA A 256 -8.56 9.36 19.45
C ALA A 256 -7.89 8.33 20.38
N TYR A 257 -7.44 7.20 19.82
CA TYR A 257 -6.66 6.21 20.55
C TYR A 257 -5.34 6.79 21.06
N ASP A 258 -4.60 7.49 20.22
CA ASP A 258 -3.31 8.08 20.56
C ASP A 258 -3.47 9.18 21.62
N GLU A 259 -4.49 10.04 21.50
CA GLU A 259 -4.83 11.03 22.53
C GLU A 259 -5.19 10.39 23.86
N TRP A 260 -6.03 9.35 23.85
CA TRP A 260 -6.40 8.61 25.04
C TRP A 260 -5.18 7.92 25.68
N TYR A 261 -4.36 7.26 24.87
CA TYR A 261 -3.18 6.53 25.32
C TYR A 261 -2.15 7.49 25.95
N ALA A 262 -1.91 8.64 25.31
CA ALA A 262 -1.08 9.70 25.87
C ALA A 262 -1.63 10.20 27.21
N ALA A 263 -2.94 10.43 27.32
CA ALA A 263 -3.57 10.91 28.56
C ALA A 263 -3.45 9.90 29.72
N ILE A 264 -3.54 8.60 29.46
CA ILE A 264 -3.44 7.58 30.52
C ILE A 264 -1.99 7.23 30.90
N THR A 265 -1.03 7.56 30.04
CA THR A 265 0.41 7.36 30.29
C THR A 265 1.13 8.62 30.73
N ASP A 266 0.47 9.78 30.70
CA ASP A 266 1.01 11.03 31.21
C ASP A 266 1.42 10.89 32.70
N GLY A 267 2.66 11.27 33.00
CA GLY A 267 3.24 11.14 34.34
C GLY A 267 3.59 9.70 34.78
N VAL A 268 3.47 8.69 33.91
CA VAL A 268 3.92 7.31 34.21
C VAL A 268 5.40 7.17 33.84
N GLU A 269 6.28 7.09 34.83
CA GLU A 269 7.67 6.66 34.60
C GLU A 269 7.72 5.14 34.41
N ALA A 270 8.02 4.71 33.19
CA ALA A 270 8.29 3.30 32.91
C ALA A 270 9.70 2.93 33.39
N GLU A 271 9.84 2.38 34.60
CA GLU A 271 11.07 1.68 34.97
C GLU A 271 11.14 0.36 34.19
N GLN A 272 12.01 0.31 33.18
CA GLN A 272 12.38 -0.94 32.55
C GLN A 272 13.24 -1.75 33.54
N LEU A 273 12.59 -2.58 34.35
CA LEU A 273 13.28 -3.49 35.27
C LEU A 273 14.06 -4.54 34.46
N SER A 274 15.35 -4.29 34.23
CA SER A 274 16.29 -5.31 33.75
C SER A 274 16.53 -6.31 34.89
N GLY A 275 15.68 -7.32 35.03
CA GLY A 275 15.75 -8.22 36.18
C GLY A 275 15.18 -9.60 35.95
N MET A 276 16.02 -10.51 35.43
CA MET A 276 16.28 -11.78 36.13
C MET A 276 17.60 -12.40 35.63
N LYS A 277 18.68 -12.03 36.34
CA LYS A 277 19.95 -12.76 36.41
C LYS A 277 19.76 -13.88 37.45
N TYR A 278 19.88 -15.13 37.01
CA TYR A 278 20.06 -16.38 37.78
C TYR A 278 19.06 -16.75 38.89
N VAL A 279 18.49 -17.95 38.77
CA VAL A 279 18.15 -18.79 39.93
C VAL A 279 18.59 -20.23 39.66
N GLY A 280 19.55 -20.70 40.48
CA GLY A 280 19.81 -22.07 40.94
C GLY A 280 19.86 -23.22 39.95
#